data_AF-A0ABD0Z3Q4-F1
#
_entry.id   AF-A0ABD0Z3Q4-F1
#
_cell.length_a   1.000
_cell.length_b   1.000
_cell.length_c   1.000
_cell.angle_alpha   90.00
_cell.angle_beta   90.00
_cell.angle_gamma   90.00
#
_symmetry.space_group_name_H-M   'P 1'
#
loop_
_entity.id
_entity.type
_entity.pdbx_description
1 polymer ?
#
loop_
_entity_poly.entity_id
_entity_poly.type
_entity_poly.pdbx_seq_one_letter_code
_entity_poly.pdbx_strand_id
1 'polypeptide(L)'
;MDATNNLYFLETKPLTLEAACAVESALRLCPDKSVFIMNLGPGTSTEGAFEQKLKSEYTNLHTIKTDGSRYLAGSPFEGRWSTSGSEASLAAEILTVWQFGGGVISDNLILHSRRVFDSNDGYCEVDRQLLFCPVQCAAFAYDMLEAALKWKGSTDEEIVSRAVANFCGGGEKFVDSGCAGVHRLKSSSMCDTVASHCTFIRIAQLKAKNPDWQKLLKEHCPIILK
;
A
#
# COMPACT_ATOMS: atom_id res chain seq x y z
N MET A 1 -11.19 -3.85 -17.10
CA MET A 1 -10.31 -4.51 -16.10
C MET A 1 -11.02 -4.44 -14.78
N ASP A 2 -11.11 -5.56 -14.06
CA ASP A 2 -11.68 -5.59 -12.71
C ASP A 2 -10.66 -4.97 -11.75
N ALA A 3 -11.01 -3.83 -11.15
CA ALA A 3 -10.12 -3.05 -10.31
C ALA A 3 -9.66 -3.80 -9.05
N THR A 4 -10.43 -4.80 -8.61
CA THR A 4 -10.13 -5.69 -7.47
C THR A 4 -8.82 -6.46 -7.63
N ASN A 5 -8.30 -6.56 -8.85
CA ASN A 5 -7.14 -7.37 -9.19
C ASN A 5 -5.85 -6.58 -9.31
N ASN A 6 -5.83 -5.30 -8.95
CA ASN A 6 -4.63 -4.47 -9.02
C ASN A 6 -4.06 -4.20 -7.62
N LEU A 7 -2.77 -4.47 -7.44
CA LEU A 7 -1.99 -4.07 -6.28
C LEU A 7 -0.87 -3.13 -6.72
N TYR A 8 -0.66 -2.05 -5.98
CA TYR A 8 0.27 -0.98 -6.32
C TYR A 8 1.29 -0.78 -5.20
N PHE A 9 2.55 -0.63 -5.60
CA PHE A 9 3.64 -0.16 -4.75
C PHE A 9 4.17 1.15 -5.36
N LEU A 10 4.06 2.24 -4.61
CA LEU A 10 4.45 3.57 -5.09
C LEU A 10 5.84 3.89 -4.59
N GLU A 11 6.76 4.12 -5.53
CA GLU A 11 8.18 4.28 -5.24
C GLU A 11 8.72 5.56 -5.86
N THR A 12 9.66 6.22 -5.21
CA THR A 12 10.36 7.39 -5.77
C THR A 12 11.81 7.11 -6.15
N LYS A 13 12.30 5.91 -5.77
CA LYS A 13 13.67 5.45 -5.91
C LYS A 13 13.66 3.97 -6.30
N PRO A 14 14.79 3.41 -6.77
CA PRO A 14 14.91 1.97 -6.95
C PRO A 14 14.60 1.23 -5.65
N LEU A 15 13.94 0.08 -5.76
CA LEU A 15 13.56 -0.75 -4.62
C LEU A 15 14.75 -1.02 -3.69
N THR A 16 14.51 -0.87 -2.39
CA THR A 16 15.38 -1.40 -1.34
C THR A 16 15.22 -2.92 -1.23
N LEU A 17 16.05 -3.58 -0.42
CA LEU A 17 15.89 -5.00 -0.13
C LEU A 17 14.52 -5.28 0.52
N GLU A 18 14.11 -4.41 1.44
CA GLU A 18 12.82 -4.47 2.14
C GLU A 18 11.65 -4.30 1.17
N ALA A 19 11.68 -3.24 0.36
CA ALA A 19 10.64 -2.97 -0.64
C ALA A 19 10.52 -4.12 -1.65
N ALA A 20 11.65 -4.64 -2.13
CA ALA A 20 11.66 -5.78 -3.03
C ALA A 20 11.07 -7.05 -2.39
N CYS A 21 11.34 -7.28 -1.09
CA CYS A 21 10.74 -8.40 -0.36
C CYS A 21 9.21 -8.22 -0.19
N ALA A 22 8.74 -6.99 0.09
CA ALA A 22 7.31 -6.68 0.15
C ALA A 22 6.61 -6.94 -1.19
N VAL A 23 7.17 -6.44 -2.28
CA VAL A 23 6.67 -6.69 -3.63
C VAL A 23 6.65 -8.19 -3.95
N GLU A 24 7.74 -8.91 -3.67
CA GLU A 24 7.80 -10.35 -3.91
C GLU A 24 6.73 -11.12 -3.14
N SER A 25 6.49 -10.76 -1.88
CA SER A 25 5.48 -11.41 -1.06
C SER A 25 4.07 -11.28 -1.65
N ALA A 26 3.75 -10.12 -2.23
CA ALA A 26 2.50 -9.89 -2.94
C ALA A 26 2.45 -10.68 -4.27
N LEU A 27 3.52 -10.64 -5.07
CA LEU A 27 3.61 -11.39 -6.33
C LEU A 27 3.38 -12.89 -6.14
N ARG A 28 4.01 -13.47 -5.11
CA ARG A 28 3.95 -14.90 -4.82
C ARG A 28 2.59 -15.32 -4.25
N LEU A 29 2.04 -14.53 -3.32
CA LEU A 29 0.77 -14.86 -2.68
C LEU A 29 -0.44 -14.51 -3.54
N CYS A 30 -0.32 -13.60 -4.51
CA CYS A 30 -1.41 -13.13 -5.37
C CYS A 30 -1.08 -13.32 -6.87
N PRO A 31 -0.84 -14.55 -7.36
CA PRO A 31 -0.48 -14.80 -8.76
C PRO A 31 -1.60 -14.44 -9.75
N ASP A 32 -2.84 -14.37 -9.30
CA ASP A 32 -4.03 -13.97 -10.06
C ASP A 32 -4.20 -12.44 -10.18
N LYS A 33 -3.43 -11.66 -9.42
CA LYS A 33 -3.50 -10.19 -9.41
C LYS A 33 -2.35 -9.58 -10.19
N SER A 34 -2.63 -8.46 -10.85
CA SER A 34 -1.60 -7.60 -11.44
C SER A 34 -0.96 -6.74 -10.36
N VAL A 35 0.35 -6.87 -10.20
CA VAL A 35 1.14 -6.08 -9.26
C VAL A 35 1.91 -5.02 -10.02
N PHE A 36 1.77 -3.77 -9.62
CA PHE A 36 2.39 -2.62 -10.26
C PHE A 36 3.40 -1.98 -9.33
N ILE A 37 4.63 -1.80 -9.80
CA ILE A 37 5.56 -0.83 -9.23
C ILE A 37 5.36 0.48 -9.99
N MET A 38 4.83 1.49 -9.31
CA MET A 38 4.66 2.84 -9.85
C MET A 38 5.82 3.71 -9.38
N ASN A 39 6.79 3.94 -10.26
CA ASN A 39 7.90 4.83 -9.98
C ASN A 39 7.51 6.27 -10.31
N LEU A 40 7.31 7.07 -9.26
CA LEU A 40 6.96 8.49 -9.29
C LEU A 40 8.18 9.41 -9.18
N GLY A 41 9.39 8.85 -9.21
CA GLY A 41 10.64 9.59 -9.23
C GLY A 41 10.85 10.38 -10.53
N PRO A 42 11.98 11.11 -10.66
CA PRO A 42 12.32 11.77 -11.90
C PRO A 42 12.29 10.76 -13.06
N GLY A 43 11.67 11.10 -14.19
CA GLY A 43 11.47 10.17 -15.32
C GLY A 43 12.74 9.58 -15.95
N THR A 44 13.92 10.02 -15.51
CA THR A 44 15.24 9.45 -15.83
C THR A 44 15.68 8.30 -14.92
N SER A 45 14.87 7.94 -13.92
CA SER A 45 15.18 6.87 -12.97
C SER A 45 15.34 5.53 -13.68
N THR A 46 16.53 4.95 -13.58
CA THR A 46 16.82 3.63 -14.14
C THR A 46 16.20 2.54 -13.28
N GLU A 47 15.81 1.45 -13.93
CA GLU A 47 15.26 0.30 -13.23
C GLU A 47 16.34 -0.35 -12.35
N GLY A 48 16.01 -0.62 -11.09
CA GLY A 48 16.92 -1.20 -10.11
C GLY A 48 17.17 -2.70 -10.35
N ALA A 49 18.27 -3.23 -9.81
CA ALA A 49 18.61 -4.65 -9.95
C ALA A 49 17.53 -5.58 -9.36
N PHE A 50 16.89 -5.20 -8.25
CA PHE A 50 15.80 -5.98 -7.67
C PHE A 50 14.54 -5.98 -8.54
N GLU A 51 14.17 -4.84 -9.13
CA GLU A 51 13.04 -4.75 -10.05
C GLU A 51 13.24 -5.67 -11.26
N GLN A 52 14.42 -5.62 -11.88
CA GLN A 52 14.77 -6.48 -13.01
C GLN A 52 14.69 -7.97 -12.63
N LYS A 53 15.21 -8.33 -11.46
CA LYS A 53 15.18 -9.70 -10.94
C LYS A 53 13.75 -10.18 -10.71
N LEU A 54 12.89 -9.35 -10.12
CA LEU A 54 11.49 -9.72 -9.91
C LEU A 54 10.74 -9.86 -11.24
N LYS A 55 10.97 -8.97 -12.21
CA LYS A 55 10.34 -9.08 -13.53
C LYS A 55 10.73 -10.34 -14.31
N SER A 56 11.96 -10.81 -14.15
CA SER A 56 12.38 -12.05 -14.79
C SER A 56 11.72 -13.29 -14.20
N GLU A 57 11.21 -13.21 -12.97
CA GLU A 57 10.66 -14.35 -12.22
C GLU A 57 9.13 -14.34 -12.16
N TYR A 58 8.50 -13.16 -12.16
CA TYR A 58 7.07 -12.99 -11.96
C TYR A 58 6.39 -12.27 -13.13
N THR A 59 5.54 -13.00 -13.85
CA THR A 59 4.84 -12.52 -15.06
C THR A 59 3.69 -11.56 -14.75
N ASN A 60 3.17 -11.57 -13.53
CA ASN A 60 2.15 -10.65 -13.05
C ASN A 60 2.72 -9.33 -12.49
N LEU A 61 4.02 -9.10 -12.61
CA LEU A 61 4.67 -7.84 -12.28
C LEU A 61 4.67 -6.88 -13.49
N HIS A 62 4.25 -5.65 -13.23
CA HIS A 62 4.29 -4.54 -14.18
C HIS A 62 4.99 -3.34 -13.55
N THR A 63 5.60 -2.50 -14.39
CA THR A 63 6.22 -1.25 -13.93
C THR A 63 5.71 -0.09 -14.75
N ILE A 64 5.32 0.96 -14.04
CA ILE A 64 4.89 2.22 -14.61
C ILE A 64 5.88 3.29 -14.14
N LYS A 65 6.43 4.06 -15.09
CA LYS A 65 7.29 5.20 -14.77
C LYS A 65 6.57 6.48 -15.13
N THR A 66 6.42 7.38 -14.17
CA THR A 66 5.86 8.71 -14.40
C THR A 66 6.51 9.71 -13.47
N ASP A 67 6.52 10.98 -13.86
CA ASP A 67 6.89 12.05 -12.94
C ASP A 67 5.75 12.27 -11.94
N GLY A 68 6.03 12.33 -10.64
CA GLY A 68 4.99 12.51 -9.63
C GLY A 68 4.26 13.86 -9.71
N SER A 69 4.90 14.93 -10.20
CA SER A 69 4.23 16.21 -10.42
C SER A 69 3.20 16.11 -11.54
N ARG A 70 3.55 15.39 -12.62
CA ARG A 70 2.60 15.05 -13.69
C ARG A 70 1.50 14.12 -13.21
N TYR A 71 1.82 13.18 -12.32
CA TYR A 71 0.84 12.24 -11.77
C TYR A 71 -0.24 12.95 -10.95
N LEU A 72 0.14 13.96 -10.17
CA LEU A 72 -0.80 14.76 -9.37
C LEU A 72 -1.44 15.93 -10.15
N ALA A 73 -1.06 16.16 -11.41
CA ALA A 73 -1.61 17.26 -12.21
C ALA A 73 -3.12 17.09 -12.43
N GLY A 74 -3.89 18.18 -12.29
CA GLY A 74 -5.34 18.16 -12.39
C GLY A 74 -6.06 17.53 -11.19
N SER A 75 -5.33 17.09 -10.16
CA SER A 75 -5.90 16.62 -8.90
C SER A 75 -5.96 17.75 -7.86
N PRO A 76 -6.72 17.57 -6.75
CA PRO A 76 -6.66 18.50 -5.61
C PRO A 76 -5.26 18.64 -4.96
N PHE A 77 -4.32 17.76 -5.27
CA PHE A 77 -2.93 17.81 -4.80
C PHE A 77 -1.96 18.38 -5.82
N GLU A 78 -2.45 19.00 -6.90
CA GLU A 78 -1.60 19.64 -7.89
C GLU A 78 -0.64 20.64 -7.24
N GLY A 79 0.63 20.59 -7.66
CA GLY A 79 1.71 21.43 -7.10
C GLY A 79 2.22 21.01 -5.73
N ARG A 80 1.72 19.94 -5.12
CA ARG A 80 2.16 19.44 -3.80
C ARG A 80 3.19 18.30 -3.86
N TRP A 81 3.62 17.90 -5.05
CA TRP A 81 4.58 16.80 -5.20
C TRP A 81 5.94 17.12 -4.57
N SER A 82 6.49 16.15 -3.84
CA SER A 82 7.84 16.18 -3.31
C SER A 82 8.37 14.75 -3.18
N THR A 83 9.60 14.51 -3.64
CA THR A 83 10.24 13.18 -3.61
C THR A 83 10.64 12.71 -2.21
N SER A 84 10.52 13.57 -1.20
CA SER A 84 10.85 13.26 0.19
C SER A 84 9.71 13.54 1.18
N GLY A 85 8.53 13.94 0.68
CA GLY A 85 7.38 14.28 1.51
C GLY A 85 6.45 13.08 1.70
N SER A 86 6.14 12.74 2.96
CA SER A 86 5.12 11.73 3.27
C SER A 86 3.73 12.15 2.77
N GLU A 87 3.39 13.45 2.81
CA GLU A 87 2.13 13.98 2.26
C GLU A 87 2.00 13.70 0.77
N ALA A 88 3.04 14.00 -0.01
CA ALA A 88 3.02 13.78 -1.45
C ALA A 88 2.87 12.30 -1.80
N SER A 89 3.50 11.43 -1.00
CA SER A 89 3.38 9.98 -1.15
C SER A 89 1.95 9.54 -0.86
N LEU A 90 1.41 9.86 0.31
CA LEU A 90 0.04 9.54 0.70
C LEU A 90 -1.00 10.08 -0.30
N ALA A 91 -0.83 11.32 -0.76
CA ALA A 91 -1.67 11.92 -1.80
C ALA A 91 -1.70 11.07 -3.07
N ALA A 92 -0.55 10.57 -3.51
CA ALA A 92 -0.45 9.69 -4.66
C ALA A 92 -1.08 8.32 -4.37
N GLU A 93 -0.93 7.76 -3.17
CA GLU A 93 -1.58 6.49 -2.80
C GLU A 93 -3.10 6.60 -2.86
N ILE A 94 -3.67 7.62 -2.23
CA ILE A 94 -5.13 7.85 -2.23
C ILE A 94 -5.64 8.09 -3.65
N LEU A 95 -4.93 8.93 -4.43
CA LEU A 95 -5.32 9.22 -5.80
C LEU A 95 -5.29 7.95 -6.68
N THR A 96 -4.29 7.08 -6.49
CA THR A 96 -4.17 5.81 -7.22
C THR A 96 -5.39 4.93 -6.97
N VAL A 97 -5.76 4.74 -5.70
CA VAL A 97 -6.92 3.92 -5.33
C VAL A 97 -8.22 4.57 -5.80
N TRP A 98 -8.35 5.90 -5.70
CA TRP A 98 -9.54 6.59 -6.19
C TRP A 98 -9.72 6.45 -7.71
N GLN A 99 -8.65 6.62 -8.49
CA GLN A 99 -8.70 6.56 -9.96
C GLN A 99 -8.82 5.12 -10.50
N PHE A 100 -8.09 4.18 -9.91
CA PHE A 100 -7.92 2.85 -10.49
C PHE A 100 -8.57 1.72 -9.68
N GLY A 101 -8.99 1.99 -8.44
CA GLY A 101 -9.38 0.97 -7.46
C GLY A 101 -8.19 0.09 -7.07
N GLY A 102 -8.46 -1.10 -6.56
CA GLY A 102 -7.43 -2.03 -6.11
C GLY A 102 -6.83 -1.62 -4.78
N GLY A 103 -5.54 -1.88 -4.56
CA GLY A 103 -4.90 -1.50 -3.30
C GLY A 103 -3.48 -1.01 -3.44
N VAL A 104 -3.15 0.00 -2.63
CA VAL A 104 -1.78 0.47 -2.44
C VAL A 104 -1.22 -0.13 -1.16
N ILE A 105 -0.07 -0.77 -1.25
CA ILE A 105 0.62 -1.46 -0.16
C ILE A 105 1.97 -0.76 0.06
N SER A 106 2.26 -0.35 1.30
CA SER A 106 3.57 0.18 1.67
C SER A 106 4.66 -0.89 1.54
N ASP A 107 5.85 -0.44 1.16
CA ASP A 107 7.11 -1.20 1.16
C ASP A 107 7.49 -1.81 2.52
N ASN A 108 6.86 -1.37 3.61
CA ASN A 108 7.05 -1.91 4.95
C ASN A 108 6.12 -3.08 5.28
N LEU A 109 5.17 -3.44 4.41
CA LEU A 109 4.24 -4.55 4.63
C LEU A 109 4.61 -5.77 3.79
N ILE A 110 4.99 -6.86 4.46
CA ILE A 110 5.05 -8.19 3.84
C ILE A 110 3.66 -8.81 3.91
N LEU A 111 3.15 -9.27 2.77
CA LEU A 111 1.94 -10.04 2.74
C LEU A 111 2.23 -11.44 3.29
N HIS A 112 1.53 -11.82 4.36
CA HIS A 112 1.58 -13.14 4.98
C HIS A 112 0.37 -14.01 4.58
N SER A 113 -0.77 -13.36 4.32
CA SER A 113 -2.00 -14.03 3.89
C SER A 113 -2.81 -13.15 2.95
N ARG A 114 -3.47 -13.78 1.96
CA ARG A 114 -4.32 -13.12 0.95
C ARG A 114 -5.76 -12.83 1.41
N ARG A 115 -6.11 -13.15 2.67
CA ARG A 115 -7.49 -13.07 3.20
C ARG A 115 -8.15 -11.72 3.03
N VAL A 116 -7.39 -10.63 3.18
CA VAL A 116 -7.91 -9.26 3.01
C VAL A 116 -8.43 -8.99 1.59
N PHE A 117 -7.92 -9.72 0.59
CA PHE A 117 -8.34 -9.57 -0.80
C PHE A 117 -9.40 -10.60 -1.20
N ASP A 118 -9.28 -11.84 -0.73
CA ASP A 118 -10.16 -12.95 -1.14
C ASP A 118 -11.51 -12.95 -0.43
N SER A 119 -11.62 -12.34 0.76
CA SER A 119 -12.83 -12.32 1.58
C SER A 119 -13.46 -10.94 1.70
N ASN A 120 -13.19 -10.05 0.74
CA ASN A 120 -13.67 -8.68 0.77
C ASN A 120 -15.09 -8.57 0.18
N ASP A 121 -16.04 -8.09 0.99
CA ASP A 121 -17.45 -7.92 0.61
C ASP A 121 -17.73 -6.64 -0.21
N GLY A 122 -16.72 -6.09 -0.88
CA GLY A 122 -16.83 -4.84 -1.64
C GLY A 122 -16.50 -3.57 -0.83
N TYR A 123 -16.00 -3.70 0.40
CA TYR A 123 -15.65 -2.58 1.26
C TYR A 123 -14.18 -2.19 1.15
N CYS A 124 -13.85 -0.93 1.46
CA CYS A 124 -12.46 -0.55 1.58
C CYS A 124 -11.84 -1.15 2.86
N GLU A 125 -10.62 -1.65 2.77
CA GLU A 125 -9.81 -2.08 3.91
C GLU A 125 -8.67 -1.07 4.09
N VAL A 126 -8.53 -0.50 5.29
CA VAL A 126 -7.58 0.59 5.55
C VAL A 126 -6.72 0.36 6.78
N ASP A 127 -5.45 0.72 6.65
CA ASP A 127 -4.42 0.89 7.68
C ASP A 127 -3.54 2.07 7.24
N ARG A 128 -2.76 2.66 8.16
CA ARG A 128 -1.76 3.68 7.80
C ARG A 128 -0.74 3.25 6.72
N GLN A 129 -0.62 1.95 6.44
CA GLN A 129 0.31 1.40 5.44
C GLN A 129 -0.40 0.57 4.34
N LEU A 130 -1.74 0.56 4.33
CA LEU A 130 -2.56 -0.13 3.33
C LEU A 130 -3.82 0.71 3.05
N LEU A 131 -4.07 0.99 1.77
CA LEU A 131 -5.38 1.44 1.33
C LEU A 131 -5.85 0.52 0.21
N PHE A 132 -6.82 -0.33 0.48
CA PHE A 132 -7.43 -1.22 -0.51
C PHE A 132 -8.90 -0.88 -0.67
N CYS A 133 -9.32 -0.49 -1.87
CA CYS A 133 -10.73 -0.34 -2.23
C CYS A 133 -10.99 -1.14 -3.52
N PRO A 134 -11.88 -2.14 -3.49
CA PRO A 134 -12.08 -3.06 -4.62
C PRO A 134 -12.57 -2.35 -5.90
N VAL A 135 -13.23 -1.20 -5.76
CA VAL A 135 -13.84 -0.45 -6.87
C VAL A 135 -13.20 0.93 -7.03
N GLN A 136 -13.22 1.41 -8.28
CA GLN A 136 -12.88 2.80 -8.62
C GLN A 136 -13.87 3.77 -8.00
N CYS A 137 -13.44 5.01 -7.78
CA CYS A 137 -14.26 6.08 -7.22
C CYS A 137 -14.95 5.70 -5.90
N ALA A 138 -14.33 4.83 -5.10
CA ALA A 138 -14.89 4.42 -3.82
C ALA A 138 -15.13 5.65 -2.94
N ALA A 139 -16.33 5.75 -2.36
CA ALA A 139 -16.72 6.89 -1.54
C ALA A 139 -15.74 7.13 -0.37
N PHE A 140 -15.25 6.05 0.27
CA PHE A 140 -14.26 6.17 1.33
C PHE A 140 -12.92 6.75 0.84
N ALA A 141 -12.48 6.44 -0.39
CA ALA A 141 -11.27 7.04 -0.95
C ALA A 141 -11.43 8.56 -1.12
N TYR A 142 -12.64 9.05 -1.40
CA TYR A 142 -12.94 10.48 -1.43
C TYR A 142 -12.83 11.12 -0.03
N ASP A 143 -13.34 10.47 1.03
CA ASP A 143 -13.14 10.95 2.41
C ASP A 143 -11.67 10.96 2.84
N MET A 144 -10.87 9.99 2.36
CA MET A 144 -9.42 10.01 2.52
C MET A 144 -8.79 11.23 1.81
N LEU A 145 -9.22 11.56 0.58
CA LEU A 145 -8.78 12.76 -0.14
C LEU A 145 -9.09 14.02 0.67
N GLU A 146 -10.32 14.17 1.17
CA GLU A 146 -10.71 15.33 1.97
C GLU A 146 -9.93 15.44 3.29
N ALA A 147 -9.69 14.31 3.96
CA ALA A 147 -8.91 14.26 5.19
C ALA A 147 -7.45 14.66 4.94
N ALA A 148 -6.85 14.18 3.85
CA ALA A 148 -5.50 14.51 3.43
C ALA A 148 -5.37 15.97 2.94
N LEU A 149 -6.40 16.56 2.31
CA LEU A 149 -6.34 17.98 1.92
C LEU A 149 -6.31 18.94 3.11
N LYS A 150 -6.90 18.50 4.25
CA LYS A 150 -6.89 19.22 5.53
C LYS A 150 -5.62 18.91 6.35
N TRP A 151 -4.60 18.28 5.75
CA TRP A 151 -3.34 17.95 6.38
C TRP A 151 -2.55 19.21 6.75
N LYS A 152 -2.35 19.42 8.04
CA LYS A 152 -1.35 20.36 8.56
C LYS A 152 -0.59 19.68 9.69
N GLY A 153 0.48 18.97 9.32
CA GLY A 153 1.36 18.28 10.27
C GLY A 153 0.76 17.03 10.93
N SER A 154 -0.32 16.48 10.38
CA SER A 154 -0.92 15.25 10.89
C SER A 154 -0.11 14.02 10.49
N THR A 155 -0.21 12.93 11.23
CA THR A 155 0.35 11.63 10.81
C THR A 155 -0.61 10.89 9.88
N ASP A 156 -0.12 9.92 9.12
CA ASP A 156 -0.97 9.08 8.25
C ASP A 156 -2.06 8.37 9.07
N GLU A 157 -1.73 7.96 10.30
CA GLU A 157 -2.68 7.37 11.26
C GLU A 157 -3.82 8.32 11.63
N GLU A 158 -3.52 9.59 11.84
CA GLU A 158 -4.52 10.61 12.16
C GLU A 158 -5.41 10.91 10.96
N ILE A 159 -4.85 10.90 9.74
CA ILE A 159 -5.61 11.09 8.50
C ILE A 159 -6.57 9.92 8.31
N VAL A 160 -6.09 8.68 8.40
CA VAL A 160 -6.92 7.47 8.33
C VAL A 160 -8.03 7.53 9.38
N SER A 161 -7.69 7.84 10.62
CA SER A 161 -8.67 7.90 11.72
C SER A 161 -9.74 8.96 11.47
N ARG A 162 -9.35 10.14 10.96
CA ARG A 162 -10.28 11.21 10.62
C ARG A 162 -11.18 10.82 9.45
N ALA A 163 -10.61 10.22 8.40
CA ALA A 163 -11.38 9.75 7.24
C ALA A 163 -12.40 8.69 7.64
N VAL A 164 -12.01 7.71 8.46
CA VAL A 164 -12.92 6.68 8.98
C VAL A 164 -14.01 7.31 9.84
N ALA A 165 -13.65 8.19 10.77
CA ALA A 165 -14.62 8.89 11.61
C ALA A 165 -15.64 9.65 10.76
N ASN A 166 -15.19 10.45 9.80
CA ASN A 166 -16.04 11.25 8.93
C ASN A 166 -16.96 10.39 8.07
N PHE A 167 -16.40 9.40 7.37
CA PHE A 167 -17.15 8.48 6.52
C PHE A 167 -18.24 7.73 7.30
N CYS A 168 -17.93 7.33 8.54
CA CYS A 168 -18.87 6.64 9.42
C CYS A 168 -19.80 7.56 10.23
N GLY A 169 -19.95 8.83 9.83
CA GLY A 169 -20.91 9.76 10.43
C GLY A 169 -20.40 10.51 11.67
N GLY A 170 -19.09 10.72 11.79
CA GLY A 170 -18.44 11.53 12.82
C GLY A 170 -18.26 10.85 14.18
N GLY A 171 -18.51 9.55 14.30
CA GLY A 171 -18.45 8.84 15.57
C GLY A 171 -17.07 8.25 15.90
N GLU A 172 -16.46 8.67 17.01
CA GLU A 172 -15.18 8.10 17.50
C GLU A 172 -15.23 6.57 17.69
N LYS A 173 -16.40 6.02 18.02
CA LYS A 173 -16.61 4.57 18.19
C LYS A 173 -16.28 3.72 16.95
N PHE A 174 -16.24 4.33 15.76
CA PHE A 174 -15.95 3.64 14.50
C PHE A 174 -14.48 3.74 14.10
N VAL A 175 -13.68 4.57 14.77
CA VAL A 175 -12.29 4.81 14.39
C VAL A 175 -11.47 3.52 14.35
N ASP A 176 -11.74 2.58 15.25
CA ASP A 176 -10.97 1.33 15.38
C ASP A 176 -11.51 0.15 14.55
N SER A 177 -12.78 0.21 14.13
CA SER A 177 -13.45 -0.90 13.43
C SER A 177 -13.84 -0.58 11.99
N GLY A 178 -14.14 0.69 11.71
CA GLY A 178 -14.88 1.10 10.53
C GLY A 178 -16.40 0.86 10.63
N CYS A 179 -17.08 0.94 9.50
CA CYS A 179 -18.52 0.78 9.30
C CYS A 179 -18.82 0.20 7.90
N ALA A 180 -20.09 0.07 7.50
CA ALA A 180 -20.41 -0.41 6.15
C ALA A 180 -19.74 0.49 5.09
N GLY A 181 -18.93 -0.10 4.21
CA GLY A 181 -18.16 0.60 3.18
C GLY A 181 -16.68 0.79 3.51
N VAL A 182 -16.27 0.73 4.79
CA VAL A 182 -14.87 0.77 5.20
C VAL A 182 -14.61 -0.05 6.46
N HIS A 183 -13.62 -0.92 6.42
CA HIS A 183 -13.09 -1.62 7.57
C HIS A 183 -11.68 -1.12 7.90
N ARG A 184 -11.41 -0.94 9.20
CA ARG A 184 -10.06 -0.74 9.66
C ARG A 184 -9.42 -2.08 9.98
N LEU A 185 -8.21 -2.30 9.49
CA LEU A 185 -7.47 -3.50 9.84
C LEU A 185 -7.20 -3.54 11.34
N LYS A 186 -7.69 -4.59 11.99
CA LYS A 186 -7.44 -4.84 13.40
C LYS A 186 -5.96 -5.15 13.64
N SER A 187 -5.47 -4.88 14.84
CA SER A 187 -4.10 -5.24 15.23
C SER A 187 -3.80 -6.73 15.05
N SER A 188 -4.81 -7.61 15.17
CA SER A 188 -4.65 -9.06 14.90
C SER A 188 -4.36 -9.40 13.44
N SER A 189 -4.61 -8.49 12.50
CA SER A 189 -4.21 -8.63 11.10
C SER A 189 -2.72 -8.35 10.89
N MET A 190 -2.04 -7.75 11.88
CA MET A 190 -0.62 -7.45 11.88
C MET A 190 0.14 -8.50 12.71
N CYS A 191 1.13 -9.11 12.10
CA CYS A 191 1.92 -10.18 12.67
C CYS A 191 3.01 -9.65 13.59
N ASP A 192 3.01 -10.10 14.84
CA ASP A 192 4.14 -9.95 15.74
C ASP A 192 5.27 -10.94 15.45
N THR A 193 4.94 -12.08 14.83
CA THR A 193 5.88 -13.16 14.47
C THR A 193 5.51 -13.77 13.12
N VAL A 194 6.42 -14.50 12.49
CA VAL A 194 6.15 -15.17 11.19
C VAL A 194 5.24 -16.40 11.35
N ALA A 195 5.14 -16.98 12.56
CA ALA A 195 4.33 -18.17 12.81
C ALA A 195 2.82 -17.88 12.99
N SER A 196 2.42 -16.62 13.13
CA SER A 196 1.02 -16.25 13.38
C SER A 196 0.16 -16.19 12.11
N HIS A 197 -1.12 -16.58 12.21
CA HIS A 197 -2.09 -16.63 11.09
C HIS A 197 -2.69 -15.26 10.68
N CYS A 198 -1.90 -14.21 10.74
CA CYS A 198 -2.26 -12.82 10.44
C CYS A 198 -2.08 -12.49 8.95
N THR A 199 -2.40 -11.26 8.54
CA THR A 199 -2.41 -10.86 7.14
C THR A 199 -1.08 -10.24 6.70
N PHE A 200 -0.48 -9.40 7.54
CA PHE A 200 0.71 -8.62 7.18
C PHE A 200 1.79 -8.68 8.25
N ILE A 201 3.06 -8.65 7.85
CA ILE A 201 4.19 -8.45 8.76
C ILE A 201 4.78 -7.06 8.48
N ARG A 202 4.93 -6.23 9.52
CA ARG A 202 5.63 -4.94 9.40
C ARG A 202 7.13 -5.16 9.50
N ILE A 203 7.86 -4.95 8.40
CA ILE A 203 9.31 -5.23 8.31
C ILE A 203 10.08 -4.46 9.38
N ALA A 204 9.82 -3.16 9.53
CA ALA A 204 10.51 -2.33 10.52
C ALA A 204 10.37 -2.86 11.96
N GLN A 205 9.18 -3.37 12.33
CA GLN A 205 8.96 -3.97 13.65
C GLN A 205 9.65 -5.31 13.80
N LEU A 206 9.63 -6.15 12.76
CA LEU A 206 10.34 -7.43 12.76
C LEU A 206 11.85 -7.23 12.91
N LYS A 207 12.44 -6.29 12.15
CA LYS A 207 13.86 -5.93 12.19
C LYS A 207 14.30 -5.44 13.57
N ALA A 208 13.49 -4.60 14.20
CA ALA A 208 13.79 -4.08 15.53
C ALA A 208 13.84 -5.18 16.60
N LYS A 209 13.04 -6.25 16.43
CA LYS A 209 12.97 -7.38 17.37
C LYS A 209 13.94 -8.52 17.02
N ASN A 210 14.31 -8.69 15.75
CA ASN A 210 15.05 -9.86 15.24
C ASN A 210 16.17 -9.43 14.26
N PRO A 211 17.46 -9.54 14.64
CA PRO A 211 18.56 -9.22 13.73
C PRO A 211 18.63 -10.18 12.53
N ASP A 212 18.18 -11.42 12.69
CA ASP A 212 18.11 -12.46 11.64
C ASP A 212 16.80 -12.42 10.82
N TRP A 213 16.09 -11.28 10.78
CA TRP A 213 14.78 -11.15 10.12
C TRP A 213 14.75 -11.68 8.67
N GLN A 214 15.86 -11.58 7.94
CA GLN A 214 15.96 -12.08 6.57
C GLN A 214 15.77 -13.60 6.49
N LYS A 215 16.31 -14.35 7.47
CA LYS A 215 16.10 -15.80 7.53
C LYS A 215 14.63 -16.14 7.78
N LEU A 216 13.96 -15.33 8.61
CA LEU A 216 12.54 -15.51 8.94
C LEU A 216 11.61 -15.21 7.75
N LEU A 217 11.99 -14.28 6.88
CA LEU A 217 11.20 -13.91 5.70
C LEU A 217 11.59 -14.64 4.41
N LYS A 218 12.53 -15.59 4.48
CA LYS A 218 13.02 -16.29 3.28
C LYS A 218 11.91 -17.02 2.52
N GLU A 219 10.88 -17.50 3.22
CA GLU A 219 9.71 -18.13 2.59
C GLU A 219 8.76 -17.11 1.94
N HIS A 220 8.76 -15.86 2.38
CA HIS A 220 7.92 -14.79 1.83
C HIS A 220 8.52 -14.21 0.57
N CYS A 221 9.85 -14.03 0.53
CA CYS A 221 10.57 -13.44 -0.59
C CYS A 221 11.86 -14.24 -0.95
N PRO A 222 11.70 -15.49 -1.44
CA PRO A 222 12.80 -16.41 -1.68
C PRO A 222 13.72 -16.01 -2.84
N ILE A 223 13.30 -15.17 -3.78
CA ILE A 223 14.14 -14.65 -4.86
C ILE A 223 15.02 -13.53 -4.33
N ILE A 224 14.47 -12.63 -3.51
CA ILE A 224 15.19 -11.47 -2.99
C ILE A 224 16.17 -11.85 -1.88
N LEU A 225 15.80 -12.79 -0.98
CA LEU A 225 16.61 -13.20 0.18
C LEU A 225 17.40 -14.51 -0.03
N LYS A 226 17.87 -14.76 -1.26
CA LYS A 226 18.67 -15.97 -1.56
C LYS A 226 19.97 -16.03 -0.78
#